data_AF-A0A0C2WBG5-F1
#
_entry.id   AF-A0A0C2WBG5-F1
#
_cell.length_a   1.000
_cell.length_b   1.000
_cell.length_c   1.000
_cell.angle_alpha   90.00
_cell.angle_beta   90.00
_cell.angle_gamma   90.00
#
_symmetry.space_group_name_H-M   'P 1'
#
loop_
_entity.id
_entity.type
_entity.pdbx_description
1 polymer ?
#
loop_
_entity_poly.entity_id
_entity_poly.type
_entity_poly.pdbx_seq_one_letter_code
_entity_poly.pdbx_strand_id
1 'polypeptide(L)'
;MDDVVRVEWFKLHLRPPHLAPSQEFELEKLRSFPKNKTPVQVFGDLLRYLFKSTMKYIRDSELWSWKSVKRNVYFVLSHPNGWEGKQQSQMRNAAIAAGLVDKSLTLERISKNPNLLNKCDGILVVDCGGGMIDVSAYSQSTKGRLKEISPSECLFQGSVFVTHRAQEYLKQKLRNSKHGVTKCTFDDPNIPYFVKFGGLRDNDRKFDIRSGSIKIPGTQIAKFFEPALQNIIQVIERQRRKST
;
A
#
# COMPACT_ATOMS: atom_id res chain seq x y z
N MET A 1 -16.94 -24.68 -2.83
CA MET A 1 -16.25 -23.62 -3.61
C MET A 1 -14.93 -23.34 -2.90
N ASP A 2 -14.14 -24.39 -2.67
CA ASP A 2 -13.34 -24.52 -1.43
C ASP A 2 -11.82 -24.46 -1.62
N ASP A 3 -11.33 -24.09 -2.81
CA ASP A 3 -9.88 -24.03 -3.10
C ASP A 3 -9.37 -22.62 -3.44
N VAL A 4 -10.02 -21.56 -2.94
CA VAL A 4 -9.54 -20.18 -3.17
C VAL A 4 -8.66 -19.73 -2.01
N VAL A 5 -7.35 -19.66 -2.26
CA VAL A 5 -6.38 -19.08 -1.31
C VAL A 5 -6.27 -17.57 -1.54
N ARG A 6 -6.70 -16.78 -0.55
CA ARG A 6 -6.54 -15.32 -0.57
C ARG A 6 -5.08 -14.94 -0.28
N VAL A 7 -4.42 -14.33 -1.26
CA VAL A 7 -3.09 -13.75 -1.11
C VAL A 7 -3.23 -12.23 -1.01
N GLU A 8 -2.79 -11.65 0.11
CA GLU A 8 -2.88 -10.22 0.38
C GLU A 8 -1.50 -9.62 0.54
N TRP A 9 -1.39 -8.31 0.31
CA TRP A 9 -0.17 -7.54 0.59
C TRP A 9 1.11 -8.10 -0.06
N PHE A 10 0.97 -8.88 -1.15
CA PHE A 10 2.08 -9.59 -1.80
C PHE A 10 3.23 -8.66 -2.23
N LYS A 11 2.95 -7.39 -2.59
CA LYS A 11 3.99 -6.40 -2.89
C LYS A 11 4.90 -6.15 -1.67
N LEU A 12 4.40 -6.21 -0.43
CA LEU A 12 5.24 -6.04 0.77
C LEU A 12 6.31 -7.13 0.92
N HIS A 13 6.16 -8.29 0.25
CA HIS A 13 7.19 -9.32 0.20
C HIS A 13 8.32 -9.02 -0.81
N LEU A 14 8.16 -8.01 -1.67
CA LEU A 14 9.22 -7.55 -2.57
C LEU A 14 10.14 -6.51 -1.91
N ARG A 15 9.83 -6.05 -0.69
CA ARG A 15 10.51 -4.94 -0.01
C ARG A 15 12.05 -5.07 0.06
N PRO A 16 12.78 -3.94 0.13
CA PRO A 16 14.19 -3.95 0.50
C PRO A 16 14.44 -4.57 1.88
N PRO A 17 15.48 -5.41 2.06
CA PRO A 17 15.77 -6.08 3.35
C PRO A 17 16.03 -5.12 4.51
N HIS A 18 16.66 -3.97 4.25
CA HIS A 18 16.99 -2.99 5.29
C HIS A 18 15.76 -2.32 5.92
N LEU A 19 14.58 -2.44 5.30
CA LEU A 19 13.32 -1.95 5.86
C LEU A 19 12.57 -3.03 6.68
N ALA A 20 13.10 -4.25 6.76
CA ALA A 20 12.51 -5.35 7.53
C ALA A 20 12.73 -5.33 9.07
N PRO A 21 13.88 -4.88 9.63
CA PRO A 21 14.22 -5.14 11.03
C PRO A 21 13.31 -4.44 12.06
N SER A 22 12.59 -3.38 11.70
CA SER A 22 11.77 -2.65 12.67
C SER A 22 10.39 -3.27 12.92
N GLN A 23 9.98 -4.31 12.17
CA GLN A 23 8.60 -4.82 12.16
C GLN A 23 8.45 -6.31 11.82
N GLU A 24 9.49 -7.10 12.06
CA GLU A 24 9.52 -8.53 11.71
C GLU A 24 8.30 -9.31 12.25
N PHE A 25 7.88 -9.02 13.49
CA PHE A 25 6.67 -9.57 14.12
C PHE A 25 5.35 -9.26 13.42
N GLU A 26 5.23 -8.08 12.80
CA GLU A 26 4.02 -7.67 12.07
C GLU A 26 4.00 -8.25 10.65
N LEU A 27 5.18 -8.51 10.09
CA LEU A 27 5.40 -9.05 8.75
C LEU A 27 5.20 -10.58 8.72
N GLU A 28 5.62 -11.32 9.76
CA GLU A 28 5.33 -12.75 9.93
C GLU A 28 3.82 -13.04 9.94
N LYS A 29 3.02 -12.07 10.38
CA LYS A 29 1.55 -12.15 10.39
C LYS A 29 0.87 -11.79 9.06
N LEU A 30 1.61 -11.30 8.04
CA LEU A 30 1.05 -10.94 6.72
C LEU A 30 0.57 -12.14 5.87
N ARG A 31 0.42 -13.32 6.49
CA ARG A 31 -0.08 -14.60 5.96
C ARG A 31 0.92 -15.39 5.11
N SER A 32 0.70 -16.70 5.15
CA SER A 32 1.37 -17.73 4.36
C SER A 32 1.16 -17.49 2.86
N PHE A 33 2.26 -17.38 2.12
CA PHE A 33 2.24 -17.47 0.67
C PHE A 33 1.88 -18.91 0.25
N PRO A 34 1.18 -19.12 -0.88
CA PRO A 34 1.01 -20.47 -1.42
C PRO A 34 2.38 -21.12 -1.62
N LYS A 35 2.57 -22.35 -1.13
CA LYS A 35 3.88 -23.04 -1.12
C LYS A 35 4.54 -23.11 -2.51
N ASN A 36 3.74 -23.03 -3.57
CA ASN A 36 4.16 -23.14 -4.97
C ASN A 36 4.20 -21.79 -5.72
N LYS A 37 4.02 -20.64 -5.05
CA LYS A 37 4.10 -19.32 -5.69
C LYS A 37 5.08 -18.40 -4.99
N THR A 38 5.71 -17.54 -5.80
CA THR A 38 6.55 -16.44 -5.34
C THR A 38 5.79 -15.12 -5.43
N PRO A 39 6.18 -14.08 -4.68
CA PRO A 39 5.58 -12.74 -4.79
C PRO A 39 5.61 -12.16 -6.21
N VAL A 40 6.67 -12.43 -6.97
CA VAL A 40 6.81 -12.01 -8.37
C VAL A 40 5.77 -12.70 -9.25
N GLN A 41 5.52 -14.00 -9.06
CA GLN A 41 4.51 -14.74 -9.81
C GLN A 41 3.10 -14.23 -9.51
N VAL A 42 2.78 -14.01 -8.23
CA VAL A 42 1.47 -13.43 -7.84
C VAL A 42 1.30 -12.04 -8.44
N PHE A 43 2.35 -11.21 -8.45
CA PHE A 43 2.27 -9.91 -9.10
C PHE A 43 2.06 -10.04 -10.62
N GLY A 44 2.75 -10.98 -11.28
CA GLY A 44 2.56 -11.26 -12.70
C GLY A 44 1.14 -11.74 -13.03
N ASP A 45 0.56 -12.61 -12.19
CA ASP A 45 -0.81 -13.06 -12.37
C ASP A 45 -1.82 -11.90 -12.26
N LEU A 46 -1.63 -11.00 -11.30
CA LEU A 46 -2.46 -9.79 -11.19
C LEU A 46 -2.31 -8.89 -12.43
N LEU A 47 -1.09 -8.61 -12.88
CA LEU A 47 -0.84 -7.78 -14.06
C LEU A 47 -1.48 -8.39 -15.32
N ARG A 48 -1.38 -9.71 -15.48
CA ARG A 48 -1.99 -10.45 -16.59
C ARG A 48 -3.51 -10.36 -16.52
N TYR A 49 -4.10 -10.51 -15.34
CA TYR A 49 -5.54 -10.38 -15.13
C TYR A 49 -6.04 -8.98 -15.47
N LEU A 50 -5.37 -7.94 -14.96
CA LEU A 50 -5.69 -6.54 -15.25
C LEU A 50 -5.60 -6.27 -16.76
N PHE A 51 -4.52 -6.69 -17.40
CA PHE A 51 -4.34 -6.47 -18.83
C PHE A 51 -5.41 -7.19 -19.68
N LYS A 52 -5.73 -8.45 -19.36
CA LYS A 52 -6.81 -9.20 -20.03
C LYS A 52 -8.16 -8.53 -19.84
N SER A 53 -8.45 -8.03 -18.64
CA SER A 53 -9.70 -7.34 -18.33
C SER A 53 -9.82 -6.03 -19.10
N THR A 54 -8.75 -5.23 -19.15
CA THR A 54 -8.69 -4.00 -19.95
C THR A 54 -8.84 -4.29 -21.45
N MET A 55 -8.18 -5.32 -21.97
CA MET A 55 -8.35 -5.74 -23.37
C MET A 55 -9.80 -6.13 -23.67
N LYS A 56 -10.43 -6.88 -22.76
CA LYS A 56 -11.84 -7.26 -22.92
C LYS A 56 -12.73 -6.02 -22.93
N TYR A 57 -12.57 -5.11 -21.97
CA TYR A 57 -13.33 -3.86 -21.91
C TYR A 57 -13.20 -3.03 -23.19
N ILE A 58 -11.98 -2.87 -23.72
CA ILE A 58 -11.76 -2.12 -24.97
C ILE A 58 -12.39 -2.82 -26.18
N ARG A 59 -12.34 -4.15 -26.25
CA ARG A 59 -12.95 -4.92 -27.36
C ARG A 59 -14.47 -4.88 -27.33
N ASP A 60 -15.04 -4.88 -26.14
CA ASP A 60 -16.49 -4.86 -25.91
C ASP A 60 -17.03 -3.41 -26.01
N SER A 61 -16.16 -2.39 -26.11
CA SER A 61 -16.55 -0.99 -26.30
C SER A 61 -16.84 -0.69 -27.76
N GLU A 62 -17.95 -0.01 -28.04
CA GLU A 62 -18.30 0.46 -29.39
C GLU A 62 -17.43 1.63 -29.87
N LEU A 63 -16.80 2.36 -28.94
CA LEU A 63 -16.02 3.58 -29.23
C LEU A 63 -14.57 3.29 -29.66
N TRP A 64 -14.03 2.13 -29.29
CA TRP A 64 -12.61 1.84 -29.44
C TRP A 64 -12.40 0.46 -30.05
N SER A 65 -11.35 0.32 -30.86
CA SER A 65 -10.93 -0.99 -31.36
C SER A 65 -9.60 -1.39 -30.74
N TRP A 66 -9.52 -2.60 -30.17
CA TRP A 66 -8.24 -3.14 -29.71
C TRP A 66 -7.18 -3.13 -30.83
N LYS A 67 -7.59 -3.32 -32.09
CA LYS A 67 -6.66 -3.32 -33.24
C LYS A 67 -5.98 -1.96 -33.46
N SER A 68 -6.63 -0.84 -33.12
CA SER A 68 -6.06 0.50 -33.33
C SER A 68 -5.06 0.87 -32.23
N VAL A 69 -5.26 0.42 -30.99
CA VAL A 69 -4.42 0.80 -29.84
C VAL A 69 -3.31 -0.21 -29.52
N LYS A 70 -3.44 -1.49 -29.90
CA LYS A 70 -2.52 -2.57 -29.48
C LYS A 70 -1.04 -2.35 -29.81
N ARG A 71 -0.73 -1.49 -30.79
CA ARG A 71 0.66 -1.18 -31.21
C ARG A 71 1.30 -0.05 -30.40
N ASN A 72 0.48 0.74 -29.70
CA ASN A 72 0.90 1.95 -28.98
C ASN A 72 0.50 1.84 -27.50
N VAL A 73 0.95 0.79 -26.82
CA VAL A 73 0.64 0.55 -25.41
C VAL A 73 1.89 0.75 -24.57
N TYR A 74 1.78 1.62 -23.56
CA TYR A 74 2.82 1.86 -22.57
C TYR A 74 2.36 1.33 -21.22
N PHE A 75 3.21 0.56 -20.55
CA PHE A 75 2.95 0.04 -19.21
C PHE A 75 3.79 0.82 -18.19
N VAL A 76 3.11 1.58 -17.34
CA VAL A 76 3.74 2.34 -16.25
C VAL A 76 3.43 1.64 -14.93
N LEU A 77 4.46 1.13 -14.26
CA LEU A 77 4.34 0.50 -12.95
C LEU A 77 4.86 1.44 -11.87
N SER A 78 3.97 1.93 -11.00
CA SER A 78 4.37 2.69 -9.82
C SER A 78 4.94 1.79 -8.72
N HIS A 79 5.96 2.29 -8.04
CA HIS A 79 6.60 1.66 -6.90
C HIS A 79 6.92 2.71 -5.83
N PRO A 80 7.03 2.30 -4.55
CA PRO A 80 7.54 3.17 -3.47
C PRO A 80 8.89 3.80 -3.85
N ASN A 81 9.16 5.03 -3.44
CA ASN A 81 10.34 5.76 -3.91
C ASN A 81 11.66 5.10 -3.46
N GLY A 82 11.67 4.47 -2.28
CA GLY A 82 12.81 3.68 -1.80
C GLY A 82 12.95 2.28 -2.44
N TRP A 83 12.13 1.92 -3.42
CA TRP A 83 12.27 0.65 -4.15
C TRP A 83 13.20 0.82 -5.34
N GLU A 84 14.46 0.49 -5.14
CA GLU A 84 15.51 0.61 -6.13
C GLU A 84 15.95 -0.75 -6.70
N GLY A 85 16.78 -0.71 -7.75
CA GLY A 85 17.54 -1.87 -8.26
C GLY A 85 16.77 -3.19 -8.33
N LYS A 86 16.95 -4.04 -7.30
CA LYS A 86 16.37 -5.38 -7.18
C LYS A 86 14.84 -5.36 -7.22
N GLN A 87 14.20 -4.46 -6.47
CA GLN A 87 12.74 -4.34 -6.41
C GLN A 87 12.16 -4.01 -7.78
N GLN A 88 12.73 -3.01 -8.45
CA GLN A 88 12.32 -2.63 -9.81
C GLN A 88 12.53 -3.78 -10.80
N SER A 89 13.63 -4.52 -10.67
CA SER A 89 13.90 -5.71 -11.49
C SER A 89 12.86 -6.81 -11.28
N GLN A 90 12.48 -7.08 -10.03
CA GLN A 90 11.43 -8.05 -9.71
C GLN A 90 10.08 -7.63 -10.31
N MET A 91 9.73 -6.34 -10.25
CA MET A 91 8.50 -5.83 -10.87
C MET A 91 8.54 -5.91 -12.40
N ARG A 92 9.67 -5.62 -13.03
CA ARG A 92 9.87 -5.81 -14.48
C ARG A 92 9.72 -7.27 -14.88
N ASN A 93 10.30 -8.19 -14.11
CA ASN A 93 10.15 -9.63 -14.34
C ASN A 93 8.69 -10.08 -14.22
N ALA A 94 7.91 -9.52 -13.28
CA ALA A 94 6.48 -9.77 -13.19
C ALA A 94 5.73 -9.30 -14.45
N ALA A 95 6.06 -8.12 -14.98
CA ALA A 95 5.45 -7.59 -16.22
C ALA A 95 5.77 -8.45 -17.45
N ILE A 96 7.03 -8.90 -17.57
CA ILE A 96 7.44 -9.85 -18.62
C ILE A 96 6.66 -11.16 -18.48
N ALA A 97 6.64 -11.74 -17.28
CA ALA A 97 5.91 -13.00 -17.02
C ALA A 97 4.42 -12.85 -17.30
N ALA A 98 3.85 -11.66 -17.09
CA ALA A 98 2.46 -11.35 -17.38
C ALA A 98 2.16 -11.22 -18.89
N GLY A 99 3.19 -11.13 -19.75
CA GLY A 99 3.05 -10.95 -21.20
C GLY A 99 2.70 -9.52 -21.61
N LEU A 100 3.05 -8.52 -20.77
CA LEU A 100 2.79 -7.11 -21.06
C LEU A 100 3.86 -6.54 -22.00
N VAL A 101 5.12 -6.92 -21.81
CA VAL A 101 6.27 -6.41 -22.56
C VAL A 101 7.25 -7.53 -22.90
N ASP A 102 7.93 -7.37 -24.03
CA ASP A 102 9.06 -8.24 -24.39
C ASP A 102 10.28 -7.94 -23.53
N LYS A 103 11.10 -8.97 -23.30
CA LYS A 103 12.32 -8.87 -22.49
C LYS A 103 13.27 -7.79 -23.04
N SER A 104 13.33 -7.60 -24.35
CA SER A 104 14.16 -6.60 -25.05
C SER A 104 13.74 -5.15 -24.82
N LEU A 105 12.47 -4.89 -24.46
CA LEU A 105 11.89 -3.54 -24.33
C LEU A 105 11.94 -2.98 -22.89
N THR A 106 12.50 -3.72 -21.94
CA THR A 106 12.45 -3.35 -20.50
C THR A 106 13.45 -2.27 -20.03
N LEU A 107 14.09 -1.56 -20.96
CA LEU A 107 15.23 -0.68 -20.66
C LEU A 107 14.87 0.76 -20.26
N GLU A 108 13.62 1.21 -20.44
CA GLU A 108 13.30 2.62 -20.19
C GLU A 108 13.05 2.91 -18.70
N ARG A 109 14.14 3.13 -17.96
CA ARG A 109 14.08 3.86 -16.69
C ARG A 109 13.82 5.33 -17.02
N ILE A 110 12.61 5.82 -16.77
CA ILE A 110 12.39 7.26 -16.62
C ILE A 110 12.88 7.67 -15.23
N SER A 111 14.19 7.62 -15.01
CA SER A 111 14.83 8.41 -13.94
C SER A 111 15.03 9.80 -14.51
N LYS A 112 14.05 10.69 -14.35
CA LYS A 112 14.28 12.12 -14.57
C LYS A 112 15.22 12.61 -13.46
N ASN A 113 16.51 12.59 -13.71
CA ASN A 113 17.49 13.28 -12.88
C ASN A 113 18.10 14.46 -13.65
N PRO A 114 17.46 15.65 -13.66
CA PRO A 114 18.11 16.85 -14.16
C PRO A 114 19.00 17.45 -13.04
N ASN A 115 20.31 17.43 -13.26
CA ASN A 115 21.23 18.31 -12.52
C ASN A 115 21.03 19.75 -13.00
N LEU A 116 20.36 20.58 -12.21
CA LEU A 116 20.41 22.04 -12.31
C LEU A 116 20.23 22.64 -10.91
N LEU A 117 21.21 23.44 -10.47
CA LEU A 117 21.08 24.33 -9.31
C LEU A 117 20.32 25.60 -9.73
N ASN A 118 19.29 25.95 -8.94
CA ASN A 118 18.97 27.28 -8.42
C ASN A 118 17.60 27.16 -7.70
N LYS A 119 17.56 27.52 -6.40
CA LYS A 119 16.45 27.26 -5.47
C LYS A 119 15.19 28.08 -5.82
N CYS A 120 14.10 27.37 -6.09
CA CYS A 120 12.74 27.80 -5.78
C CYS A 120 12.20 26.96 -4.61
N ASP A 121 11.00 27.28 -4.10
CA ASP A 121 10.38 26.63 -2.94
C ASP A 121 10.40 25.10 -2.99
N GLY A 122 10.58 24.48 -1.82
CA GLY A 122 10.60 23.04 -1.64
C GLY A 122 9.20 22.48 -1.34
N ILE A 123 8.87 21.34 -1.94
CA ILE A 123 7.64 20.58 -1.70
C ILE A 123 8.01 19.26 -1.02
N LEU A 124 7.38 18.97 0.11
CA LEU A 124 7.45 17.64 0.74
C LEU A 124 6.17 16.87 0.42
N VAL A 125 6.32 15.68 -0.15
CA VAL A 125 5.22 14.77 -0.44
C VAL A 125 5.25 13.64 0.57
N VAL A 126 4.10 13.40 1.22
CA VAL A 126 3.89 12.29 2.16
C VAL A 126 2.75 11.42 1.60
N ASP A 127 3.09 10.30 0.98
CA ASP A 127 2.13 9.34 0.42
C ASP A 127 1.82 8.25 1.46
N CYS A 128 0.67 8.39 2.12
CA CYS A 128 0.20 7.47 3.15
C CYS A 128 -0.53 6.26 2.55
N GLY A 129 0.23 5.38 1.89
CA GLY A 129 -0.28 4.20 1.22
C GLY A 129 -0.81 3.07 2.12
N GLY A 130 -1.25 2.00 1.46
CA GLY A 130 -1.86 0.84 2.13
C GLY A 130 -0.88 0.09 3.05
N GLY A 131 0.33 -0.16 2.58
CA GLY A 131 1.35 -0.90 3.34
C GLY A 131 2.60 -0.08 3.67
N MET A 132 2.90 0.96 2.89
CA MET A 132 4.04 1.85 3.15
C MET A 132 3.56 3.29 3.18
N ILE A 133 4.29 4.12 3.91
CA ILE A 133 4.23 5.58 3.84
C ILE A 133 5.53 6.04 3.22
N ASP A 134 5.46 6.72 2.08
CA ASP A 134 6.60 7.22 1.34
C ASP A 134 6.73 8.74 1.57
N VAL A 135 7.93 9.20 1.93
CA VAL A 135 8.23 10.62 2.13
C VAL A 135 9.37 11.04 1.21
N SER A 136 9.10 12.06 0.40
CA SER A 136 10.06 12.56 -0.60
C SER A 136 10.00 14.07 -0.68
N ALA A 137 11.17 14.71 -0.72
CA ALA A 137 11.26 16.15 -0.88
C ALA A 137 11.70 16.50 -2.30
N TYR A 138 11.05 17.50 -2.88
CA TYR A 138 11.32 18.00 -4.22
C TYR A 138 11.56 19.51 -4.18
N SER A 139 12.33 20.02 -5.13
CA SER A 139 12.34 21.44 -5.48
C SER A 139 12.02 21.61 -6.96
N GLN A 140 11.47 22.76 -7.30
CA GLN A 140 11.22 23.11 -8.69
C GLN A 140 12.45 23.83 -9.26
N SER A 141 12.95 23.35 -10.41
CA SER A 141 13.93 24.10 -11.19
C SER A 141 13.28 25.30 -11.88
N THR A 142 14.07 26.29 -12.27
CA THR A 142 13.61 27.46 -13.07
C THR A 142 12.90 27.09 -14.37
N LYS A 143 13.10 25.88 -14.89
CA LYS A 143 12.42 25.32 -16.07
C LYS A 143 11.13 24.54 -15.73
N GLY A 144 10.62 24.66 -14.51
CA GLY A 144 9.40 24.01 -14.04
C GLY A 144 9.53 22.51 -13.72
N ARG A 145 10.71 21.90 -13.87
CA ARG A 145 10.93 20.47 -13.58
C ARG A 145 11.16 20.25 -12.09
N LEU A 146 10.45 19.29 -11.50
CA LEU A 146 10.70 18.82 -10.13
C LEU A 146 11.95 17.96 -10.08
N LYS A 147 12.79 18.21 -9.06
CA LYS A 147 13.98 17.41 -8.75
C LYS A 147 13.89 16.98 -7.29
N GLU A 148 14.16 15.71 -7.02
CA GLU A 148 14.29 15.23 -5.64
C GLU A 148 15.53 15.87 -4.99
N ILE A 149 15.37 16.44 -3.79
CA ILE A 149 16.41 17.22 -3.09
C ILE A 149 17.00 16.51 -1.89
N SER A 150 16.44 15.36 -1.51
CA SER A 150 16.91 14.52 -0.43
C SER A 150 16.54 13.06 -0.72
N PRO A 151 17.34 12.07 -0.28
CA PRO A 151 16.94 10.68 -0.43
C PRO A 151 15.58 10.41 0.22
N SER A 152 14.66 9.84 -0.54
CA SER A 152 13.35 9.40 -0.07
C SER A 152 13.44 8.45 1.13
N GLU A 153 12.49 8.57 2.06
CA GLU A 153 12.34 7.69 3.21
C GLU A 153 11.03 6.90 3.10
N CYS A 154 11.08 5.60 3.41
CA CYS A 154 9.91 4.71 3.41
C CYS A 154 9.66 4.18 4.82
N LEU A 155 8.42 4.25 5.27
CA LEU A 155 7.96 3.70 6.55
C LEU A 155 6.97 2.55 6.31
N PHE A 156 7.10 1.47 7.08
CA PHE A 156 6.09 0.41 7.10
C PHE A 156 4.96 0.75 8.07
N GLN A 157 4.26 1.85 7.82
CA GLN A 157 3.22 2.34 8.73
C GLN A 157 1.89 2.60 8.01
N GLY A 158 1.73 2.02 6.82
CA GLY A 158 0.51 2.17 6.02
C GLY A 158 -0.75 1.66 6.74
N SER A 159 -1.92 1.89 6.14
CA SER A 159 -3.22 1.57 6.74
C SER A 159 -3.40 0.11 7.20
N VAL A 160 -2.64 -0.85 6.63
CA VAL A 160 -2.64 -2.25 7.06
C VAL A 160 -2.17 -2.39 8.51
N PHE A 161 -1.17 -1.61 8.94
CA PHE A 161 -0.66 -1.64 10.31
C PHE A 161 -1.64 -1.02 11.31
N VAL A 162 -2.33 0.05 10.91
CA VAL A 162 -3.44 0.62 11.70
C VAL A 162 -4.55 -0.43 11.86
N THR A 163 -4.89 -1.12 10.77
CA THR A 163 -5.87 -2.21 10.78
C THR A 163 -5.43 -3.36 11.68
N HIS A 164 -4.14 -3.72 11.68
CA HIS A 164 -3.61 -4.77 12.55
C HIS A 164 -3.74 -4.41 14.02
N ARG A 165 -3.36 -3.19 14.42
CA ARG A 165 -3.53 -2.72 15.81
C ARG A 165 -4.99 -2.76 16.27
N ALA A 166 -5.91 -2.34 15.40
CA ALA A 166 -7.34 -2.44 15.67
C ALA A 166 -7.80 -3.90 15.81
N GLN A 167 -7.28 -4.80 14.98
CA GLN A 167 -7.56 -6.24 15.08
C GLN A 167 -7.05 -6.84 16.38
N GLU A 168 -5.82 -6.53 16.80
CA GLU A 168 -5.27 -7.04 18.05
C GLU A 168 -6.04 -6.52 19.26
N TYR A 169 -6.42 -5.23 19.25
CA TYR A 169 -7.30 -4.66 20.27
C TYR A 169 -8.64 -5.41 20.34
N LEU A 170 -9.29 -5.65 19.19
CA LEU A 170 -10.57 -6.35 19.15
C LEU A 170 -10.45 -7.82 19.54
N LYS A 171 -9.39 -8.52 19.13
CA LYS A 171 -9.12 -9.91 19.57
C LYS A 171 -8.97 -10.03 21.07
N GLN A 172 -8.28 -9.07 21.69
CA GLN A 172 -8.13 -9.04 23.15
C GLN A 172 -9.46 -8.70 23.84
N LYS A 173 -10.17 -7.67 23.35
CA LYS A 173 -11.46 -7.26 23.91
C LYS A 173 -12.53 -8.34 23.79
N LEU A 174 -12.55 -9.05 22.66
CA LEU A 174 -13.48 -10.13 22.34
C LEU A 174 -12.89 -11.52 22.63
N ARG A 175 -11.88 -11.61 23.49
CA ARG A 175 -11.28 -12.91 23.82
C ARG A 175 -12.35 -13.83 24.38
N ASN A 176 -12.50 -15.02 23.77
CA ASN A 176 -13.55 -16.00 24.05
C ASN A 176 -14.96 -15.64 23.54
N SER A 177 -15.07 -14.70 22.60
CA SER A 177 -16.29 -14.40 21.86
C SER A 177 -16.31 -15.12 20.51
N LYS A 178 -17.49 -15.44 19.99
CA LYS A 178 -17.70 -16.06 18.66
C LYS A 178 -17.56 -15.10 17.48
N HIS A 179 -17.36 -13.80 17.74
CA HIS A 179 -17.53 -12.74 16.76
C HIS A 179 -16.22 -12.34 16.06
N GLY A 180 -16.31 -12.04 14.75
CA GLY A 180 -15.16 -11.66 13.91
C GLY A 180 -14.84 -10.16 13.92
N VAL A 181 -13.72 -9.80 13.29
CA VAL A 181 -13.24 -8.40 13.21
C VAL A 181 -13.57 -7.78 11.84
N THR A 182 -14.14 -6.57 11.83
CA THR A 182 -14.40 -5.78 10.63
C THR A 182 -13.73 -4.40 10.73
N LYS A 183 -13.38 -3.80 9.59
CA LYS A 183 -12.79 -2.45 9.51
C LYS A 183 -13.90 -1.40 9.64
N CYS A 184 -13.63 -0.31 10.35
CA CYS A 184 -14.49 0.88 10.40
C CYS A 184 -13.80 2.11 9.78
N THR A 185 -14.62 3.08 9.38
CA THR A 185 -14.17 4.43 9.03
C THR A 185 -13.92 5.25 10.31
N PHE A 186 -13.01 6.21 10.22
CA PHE A 186 -12.62 7.09 11.32
C PHE A 186 -12.36 8.50 10.79
N ASP A 187 -12.89 9.51 11.47
CA ASP A 187 -12.85 10.92 11.06
C ASP A 187 -12.75 11.90 12.23
N ASP A 188 -13.33 11.60 13.40
CA ASP A 188 -13.32 12.45 14.60
C ASP A 188 -13.06 11.62 15.89
N PRO A 189 -11.98 11.90 16.65
CA PRO A 189 -11.70 11.21 17.91
C PRO A 189 -12.75 11.44 19.01
N ASN A 190 -13.59 12.48 18.89
CA ASN A 190 -14.55 12.87 19.93
C ASN A 190 -15.88 12.13 19.84
N ILE A 191 -16.13 11.39 18.74
CA ILE A 191 -17.35 10.59 18.57
C ILE A 191 -17.06 9.09 18.74
N PRO A 192 -18.05 8.28 19.17
CA PRO A 192 -17.90 6.83 19.21
C PRO A 192 -18.17 6.20 17.84
N TYR A 193 -17.54 5.04 17.62
CA TYR A 193 -17.73 4.23 16.41
C TYR A 193 -18.29 2.86 16.75
N PHE A 194 -19.06 2.31 15.81
CA PHE A 194 -19.71 1.02 15.95
C PHE A 194 -19.17 0.05 14.90
N VAL A 195 -18.53 -1.02 15.37
CA VAL A 195 -18.00 -2.07 14.50
C VAL A 195 -19.03 -3.20 14.47
N LYS A 196 -19.69 -3.36 13.32
CA LYS A 196 -20.72 -4.38 13.11
C LYS A 196 -20.10 -5.68 12.61
N PHE A 197 -20.46 -6.78 13.25
CA PHE A 197 -20.01 -8.13 12.89
C PHE A 197 -21.11 -9.20 13.04
N GLY A 198 -22.27 -8.86 13.60
CA GLY A 198 -23.39 -9.76 13.83
C GLY A 198 -24.75 -9.19 13.40
N GLY A 199 -25.80 -9.95 13.64
CA GLY A 199 -27.19 -9.57 13.41
C GLY A 199 -27.81 -8.81 14.58
N LEU A 200 -29.04 -8.30 14.40
CA LEU A 200 -29.76 -7.52 15.42
C LEU A 200 -30.01 -8.28 16.73
N ARG A 201 -30.03 -9.62 16.68
CA ARG A 201 -30.24 -10.49 17.85
C ARG A 201 -28.95 -10.81 18.60
N ASP A 202 -27.79 -10.55 18.02
CA ASP A 202 -26.50 -10.80 18.66
C ASP A 202 -26.23 -9.72 19.70
N ASN A 203 -26.61 -9.99 20.95
CA ASN A 203 -26.37 -9.13 22.10
C ASN A 203 -25.52 -9.86 23.12
N ASP A 204 -24.46 -9.22 23.59
CA ASP A 204 -23.59 -9.76 24.63
C ASP A 204 -23.09 -8.62 25.51
N ARG A 205 -23.78 -8.41 26.63
CA ARG A 205 -23.49 -7.30 27.55
C ARG A 205 -22.11 -7.42 28.19
N LYS A 206 -21.56 -8.63 28.32
CA LYS A 206 -20.22 -8.85 28.90
C LYS A 206 -19.13 -8.20 28.04
N PHE A 207 -19.35 -8.12 26.73
CA PHE A 207 -18.41 -7.53 25.77
C PHE A 207 -18.87 -6.18 25.20
N ASP A 208 -19.91 -5.58 25.79
CA ASP A 208 -20.57 -4.36 25.30
C ASP A 208 -21.05 -4.46 23.84
N ILE A 209 -21.56 -5.65 23.46
CA ILE A 209 -22.13 -5.92 22.15
C ILE A 209 -23.63 -5.69 22.21
N ARG A 210 -24.13 -4.82 21.34
CA ARG A 210 -25.56 -4.54 21.16
C ARG A 210 -25.91 -4.59 19.69
N SER A 211 -26.97 -5.31 19.35
CA SER A 211 -27.46 -5.45 17.98
C SER A 211 -26.35 -5.82 16.97
N GLY A 212 -25.49 -6.76 17.36
CA GLY A 212 -24.39 -7.28 16.55
C GLY A 212 -23.22 -6.31 16.33
N SER A 213 -23.14 -5.26 17.16
CA SER A 213 -22.14 -4.20 17.04
C SER A 213 -21.46 -3.91 18.38
N ILE A 214 -20.15 -3.69 18.33
CA ILE A 214 -19.38 -3.23 19.50
C ILE A 214 -19.10 -1.74 19.39
N LYS A 215 -19.25 -1.02 20.51
CA LYS A 215 -18.85 0.38 20.61
C LYS A 215 -17.35 0.50 20.87
N ILE A 216 -16.68 1.36 20.11
CA ILE A 216 -15.28 1.74 20.29
C ILE A 216 -15.22 3.27 20.44
N PRO A 217 -14.62 3.80 21.52
CA PRO A 217 -14.39 5.24 21.62
C PRO A 217 -13.50 5.75 20.49
N GLY A 218 -13.81 6.91 19.89
CA GLY A 218 -12.98 7.53 18.85
C GLY A 218 -11.54 7.77 19.31
N THR A 219 -11.35 8.16 20.57
CA THR A 219 -10.02 8.30 21.20
C THR A 219 -9.22 6.99 21.21
N GLN A 220 -9.89 5.84 21.30
CA GLN A 220 -9.21 4.54 21.20
C GLN A 220 -8.84 4.22 19.76
N ILE A 221 -9.67 4.60 18.78
CA ILE A 221 -9.34 4.44 17.35
C ILE A 221 -8.16 5.33 16.97
N ALA A 222 -8.12 6.58 17.44
CA ALA A 222 -7.01 7.50 17.23
C ALA A 222 -5.66 6.91 17.69
N LYS A 223 -5.63 6.19 18.82
CA LYS A 223 -4.42 5.50 19.31
C LYS A 223 -3.87 4.47 18.34
N PHE A 224 -4.67 3.89 17.44
CA PHE A 224 -4.17 2.95 16.43
C PHE A 224 -3.33 3.66 15.34
N PHE A 225 -3.57 4.96 15.12
CA PHE A 225 -2.82 5.79 14.18
C PHE A 225 -1.54 6.38 14.80
N GLU A 226 -1.48 6.51 16.13
CA GLU A 226 -0.41 7.20 16.85
C GLU A 226 1.01 6.73 16.45
N PRO A 227 1.33 5.42 16.35
CA PRO A 227 2.68 5.00 15.94
C PRO A 227 3.03 5.40 14.51
N ALA A 228 2.04 5.48 13.61
CA ALA A 228 2.27 5.96 12.24
C ALA A 228 2.53 7.46 12.23
N LEU A 229 1.73 8.24 12.97
CA LEU A 229 1.87 9.69 13.07
C LEU A 229 3.22 10.10 13.66
N GLN A 230 3.66 9.47 14.75
CA GLN A 230 4.97 9.73 15.35
C GLN A 230 6.11 9.47 14.36
N ASN A 231 6.05 8.35 13.63
CA ASN A 231 7.06 8.04 12.63
C ASN A 231 7.05 9.04 11.45
N ILE A 232 5.86 9.45 10.99
CA ILE A 232 5.74 10.49 9.94
C ILE A 232 6.40 11.79 10.40
N ILE A 233 6.07 12.28 11.60
CA ILE A 233 6.63 13.52 12.15
C ILE A 233 8.15 13.44 12.23
N GLN A 234 8.69 12.33 12.74
CA GLN A 234 10.13 12.12 12.81
C GLN A 234 10.80 12.11 11.44
N VAL A 235 10.19 11.49 10.42
CA VAL A 235 10.71 11.50 9.05
C VAL A 235 10.69 12.91 8.48
N ILE A 236 9.58 13.65 8.64
CA ILE A 236 9.46 15.04 8.17
C ILE A 236 10.57 15.90 8.76
N GLU A 237 10.81 15.79 10.08
CA GLU A 237 11.88 16.52 10.75
C GLU A 237 13.27 16.16 10.22
N ARG A 238 13.53 14.88 9.94
CA ARG A 238 14.79 14.44 9.32
C ARG A 238 14.95 14.96 7.89
N GLN A 239 13.91 14.87 7.07
CA GLN A 239 13.91 15.34 5.69
C GLN A 239 14.13 16.85 5.62
N ARG A 240 13.51 17.61 6.52
CA ARG A 240 13.73 19.06 6.66
C ARG A 240 15.18 19.40 7.00
N ARG A 241 15.84 18.62 7.88
CA ARG A 241 17.27 18.83 8.23
C ARG A 241 18.24 18.47 7.11
N LYS A 242 17.89 17.48 6.28
CA LYS A 242 18.73 17.01 5.15
C LYS A 242 18.57 17.85 3.89
N SER A 243 17.45 18.56 3.75
CA SER A 243 17.14 19.40 2.59
C SER A 243 17.78 20.78 2.76
N THR A 244 19.07 20.90 2.46
CA THR A 244 19.82 22.17 2.45
C THR A 244 20.13 22.64 1.04
#